data_AF-A0A6I3HMY3-F1
#
_entry.id   AF-A0A6I3HMY3-F1
#
_cell.length_a   1.000
_cell.length_b   1.000
_cell.length_c   1.000
_cell.angle_alpha   90.00
_cell.angle_beta   90.00
_cell.angle_gamma   90.00
#
_symmetry.space_group_name_H-M   'P 1'
#
loop_
_entity.id
_entity.type
_entity.pdbx_description
1 polymer ?
#
loop_
_entity_poly.entity_id
_entity_poly.type
_entity_poly.pdbx_seq_one_letter_code
_entity_poly.pdbx_strand_id
1 'polypeptide(L)'
;MSRGNKTTSIPRTKTRAKKSPTKKARSKIASAADHTRPTPRSERIVPKILGRVAIGVGALVVLISFGNSFLVLPATSWFGQRSEVSGREKELEIIRKANDELQTEVDRLKTTAGVQDAARDELGFILAGESRRQIIGDNRAPVDLPNGWPYDLITQIVTIKVAEVVVEASQQTP
;
A
#
# COMPACT_ATOMS: atom_id res chain seq x y z
N MET A 1 -37.38 -107.03 17.90
CA MET A 1 -38.42 -105.97 17.86
C MET A 1 -37.73 -104.62 17.74
N SER A 2 -38.22 -103.80 16.82
CA SER A 2 -37.60 -102.57 16.28
C SER A 2 -37.64 -101.37 17.23
N ARG A 3 -36.63 -100.49 17.13
CA ARG A 3 -36.65 -99.03 17.34
C ARG A 3 -35.22 -98.54 17.01
N GLY A 4 -34.95 -97.65 16.05
CA GLY A 4 -35.72 -96.49 15.61
C GLY A 4 -34.76 -95.29 15.69
N ASN A 5 -34.32 -94.88 14.51
CA ASN A 5 -33.30 -93.94 14.08
C ASN A 5 -33.45 -92.46 14.52
N LYS A 6 -32.30 -91.76 14.47
CA LYS A 6 -32.00 -90.38 14.89
C LYS A 6 -32.77 -89.32 14.08
N THR A 7 -33.28 -88.28 14.76
CA THR A 7 -33.43 -86.94 14.17
C THR A 7 -33.17 -85.87 15.22
N THR A 8 -32.11 -85.09 15.00
CA THR A 8 -31.75 -83.91 15.77
C THR A 8 -32.81 -82.82 15.56
N SER A 9 -33.43 -82.35 16.64
CA SER A 9 -34.34 -81.20 16.63
C SER A 9 -33.59 -80.01 17.20
N ILE A 10 -33.10 -79.13 16.33
CA ILE A 10 -32.44 -77.89 16.72
C ILE A 10 -33.52 -76.89 17.17
N PRO A 11 -33.46 -76.33 18.39
CA PRO A 11 -34.44 -75.36 18.83
C PRO A 11 -34.34 -74.07 18.02
N ARG A 12 -35.45 -73.67 17.40
CA ARG A 12 -35.60 -72.40 16.69
C ARG A 12 -35.46 -71.23 17.67
N THR A 13 -34.54 -70.30 17.39
CA THR A 13 -34.41 -69.08 18.20
C THR A 13 -35.70 -68.26 18.08
N LYS A 14 -36.29 -67.92 19.23
CA LYS A 14 -37.45 -67.02 19.28
C LYS A 14 -36.97 -65.63 18.84
N THR A 15 -37.40 -65.18 17.67
CA THR A 15 -37.28 -63.78 17.25
C THR A 15 -37.88 -62.90 18.35
N ARG A 16 -37.04 -62.01 18.90
CA ARG A 16 -37.42 -61.02 19.91
C ARG A 16 -38.59 -60.20 19.37
N ALA A 17 -39.79 -60.43 19.93
CA ALA A 17 -40.96 -59.61 19.64
C ALA A 17 -40.59 -58.14 19.86
N LYS A 18 -40.68 -57.33 18.80
CA LYS A 18 -40.59 -55.86 18.93
C LYS A 18 -41.69 -55.44 19.90
N LYS A 19 -41.29 -55.03 21.12
CA LYS A 19 -42.23 -54.46 22.10
C LYS A 19 -42.91 -53.28 21.41
N SER A 20 -44.21 -53.40 21.16
CA SER A 20 -45.02 -52.28 20.74
C SER A 20 -44.94 -51.19 21.81
N PRO A 21 -44.70 -49.93 21.44
CA PRO A 21 -44.59 -48.86 22.41
C PRO A 21 -45.87 -48.81 23.24
N THR A 22 -45.71 -48.75 24.56
CA THR A 22 -46.81 -48.72 25.51
C THR A 22 -47.75 -47.55 25.17
N LYS A 23 -49.05 -47.66 25.51
CA LYS A 23 -50.05 -46.63 25.19
C LYS A 23 -49.62 -45.21 25.60
N LYS A 24 -48.85 -45.08 26.69
CA LYS A 24 -48.28 -43.81 27.17
C LYS A 24 -47.18 -43.24 26.27
N ALA A 25 -46.34 -44.07 25.68
CA ALA A 25 -45.31 -43.63 24.74
C ALA A 25 -45.94 -43.17 23.41
N ARG A 26 -46.95 -43.90 22.93
CA ARG A 26 -47.73 -43.51 21.74
C ARG A 26 -48.48 -42.20 21.95
N SER A 27 -49.09 -41.99 23.11
CA SER A 27 -49.83 -40.74 23.39
C SER A 27 -48.91 -39.52 23.51
N LYS A 28 -47.68 -39.68 24.03
CA LYS A 28 -46.69 -38.60 24.07
C LYS A 28 -46.23 -38.18 22.66
N ILE A 29 -45.96 -39.15 21.80
CA ILE A 29 -45.55 -38.89 20.41
C ILE A 29 -46.70 -38.27 19.62
N ALA A 30 -47.94 -38.76 19.80
CA ALA A 30 -49.13 -38.17 19.21
C ALA A 30 -49.41 -36.74 19.72
N SER A 31 -49.20 -36.48 21.01
CA SER A 31 -49.33 -35.14 21.61
C SER A 31 -48.23 -34.18 21.18
N ALA A 32 -47.05 -34.66 20.81
CA ALA A 32 -45.95 -33.83 20.29
C ALA A 32 -46.17 -33.44 18.83
N ALA A 33 -46.94 -34.22 18.07
CA ALA A 33 -47.29 -33.95 16.68
C ALA A 33 -48.50 -33.01 16.53
N ASP A 34 -49.28 -32.79 17.60
CA ASP A 34 -50.43 -31.90 17.59
C ASP A 34 -50.03 -30.46 17.96
N HIS A 35 -49.84 -29.63 16.94
CA HIS A 35 -49.46 -28.22 17.07
C HIS A 35 -50.63 -27.29 17.44
N THR A 36 -51.86 -27.82 17.52
CA THR A 36 -53.05 -27.02 17.87
C THR A 36 -53.26 -26.89 19.38
N ARG A 37 -52.57 -27.72 20.18
CA ARG A 37 -52.63 -27.62 21.65
C ARG A 37 -51.53 -26.70 22.18
N PRO A 38 -51.84 -25.75 23.08
CA PRO A 38 -50.82 -24.96 23.74
C PRO A 38 -49.89 -25.85 24.56
N THR A 39 -48.59 -25.78 24.29
CA THR A 39 -47.57 -26.57 24.99
C THR A 39 -47.56 -26.25 26.49
N PRO A 40 -47.67 -27.27 27.36
CA PRO A 40 -47.67 -27.08 28.81
C PRO A 40 -46.35 -26.48 29.29
N ARG A 41 -46.42 -25.64 30.33
CA ARG A 41 -45.28 -24.85 30.83
C ARG A 41 -44.10 -25.73 31.31
N SER A 42 -44.37 -26.97 31.72
CA SER A 42 -43.41 -27.94 32.26
C SER A 42 -42.57 -28.67 31.21
N GLU A 43 -42.94 -28.61 29.92
CA GLU A 43 -42.16 -29.22 28.82
C GLU A 43 -41.26 -28.19 28.10
N ARG A 44 -41.23 -26.94 28.55
CA ARG A 44 -40.43 -25.88 27.94
C ARG A 44 -39.00 -25.94 28.45
N ILE A 45 -38.09 -26.44 27.60
CA ILE A 45 -36.64 -26.51 27.85
C ILE A 45 -36.02 -25.10 28.02
N VAL A 46 -36.66 -24.06 27.46
CA VAL A 46 -36.19 -22.68 27.54
C VAL A 46 -37.35 -21.74 27.93
N PRO A 47 -37.11 -20.78 28.85
CA PRO A 47 -38.12 -19.77 29.17
C PRO A 47 -38.33 -18.85 27.96
N LYS A 48 -39.58 -18.39 27.78
CA LYS A 48 -40.00 -17.55 26.63
C LYS A 48 -39.13 -16.30 26.40
N ILE A 49 -38.55 -15.78 27.48
CA ILE A 49 -37.71 -14.57 27.44
C ILE A 49 -36.33 -14.89 26.86
N LEU A 50 -35.70 -16.00 27.27
CA LEU A 50 -34.39 -16.42 26.74
C LEU A 50 -34.44 -16.71 25.24
N GLY A 51 -35.50 -17.39 24.76
CA GLY A 51 -35.67 -17.66 23.33
C GLY A 51 -35.81 -16.38 22.50
N ARG A 52 -36.56 -15.40 23.00
CA ARG A 52 -36.72 -14.09 22.34
C ARG A 52 -35.43 -13.27 22.35
N VAL A 53 -34.68 -13.30 23.45
CA VAL A 53 -33.37 -12.64 23.54
C VAL A 53 -32.36 -13.29 22.59
N ALA A 54 -32.30 -14.61 22.51
CA ALA A 54 -31.40 -15.32 21.59
C ALA A 54 -31.73 -15.01 20.11
N ILE A 55 -33.02 -14.95 19.75
CA ILE A 55 -33.45 -14.52 18.41
C ILE A 55 -33.08 -13.06 18.15
N GLY A 56 -33.27 -12.17 19.13
CA GLY A 56 -32.88 -10.76 19.02
C GLY A 56 -31.37 -10.56 18.82
N VAL A 57 -30.55 -11.29 19.59
CA VAL A 57 -29.09 -11.26 19.45
C VAL A 57 -28.65 -11.83 18.10
N GLY A 58 -29.24 -12.95 17.66
CA GLY A 58 -28.97 -13.51 16.34
C GLY A 58 -29.32 -12.53 15.21
N ALA A 59 -30.49 -11.89 15.29
CA ALA A 59 -30.90 -10.88 14.31
C ALA A 59 -29.98 -9.65 14.32
N LEU A 60 -29.53 -9.19 15.49
CA LEU A 60 -28.60 -8.07 15.61
C LEU A 60 -27.24 -8.39 14.97
N VAL A 61 -26.70 -9.58 15.19
CA VAL A 61 -25.43 -10.01 14.56
C VAL A 61 -25.57 -10.03 13.04
N VAL A 62 -26.68 -10.56 12.51
CA VAL A 62 -26.95 -10.56 11.06
C VAL A 62 -27.03 -9.13 10.52
N LEU A 63 -27.73 -8.22 11.20
CA LEU A 63 -27.85 -6.81 10.78
C LEU A 63 -26.51 -6.08 10.80
N ILE A 64 -25.70 -6.26 11.86
CA ILE A 64 -24.37 -5.67 11.94
C ILE A 64 -23.47 -6.21 10.83
N SER A 65 -23.50 -7.52 10.59
CA SER A 65 -22.70 -8.14 9.53
C SER A 65 -23.12 -7.66 8.13
N PHE A 66 -24.42 -7.53 7.89
CA PHE A 66 -24.96 -7.01 6.63
C PHE A 66 -24.65 -5.53 6.45
N GLY A 67 -24.82 -4.72 7.49
CA GLY A 67 -24.46 -3.30 7.49
C GLY A 67 -22.96 -3.09 7.25
N ASN A 68 -22.11 -3.90 7.90
CA ASN A 68 -20.67 -3.86 7.68
C ASN A 68 -20.31 -4.30 6.26
N SER A 69 -20.93 -5.36 5.72
CA SER A 69 -20.70 -5.80 4.34
C SER A 69 -21.12 -4.76 3.31
N PHE A 70 -22.23 -4.05 3.55
CA PHE A 70 -22.71 -2.97 2.68
C PHE A 70 -21.99 -1.64 2.90
N LEU A 71 -21.25 -1.43 4.00
CA LEU A 71 -20.46 -0.21 4.20
C LEU A 71 -18.99 -0.37 3.79
N VAL A 72 -18.36 -1.51 4.10
CA VAL A 72 -16.91 -1.70 3.92
C VAL A 72 -16.52 -1.71 2.44
N LEU A 73 -17.28 -2.41 1.59
CA LEU A 73 -16.98 -2.47 0.16
C LEU A 73 -17.17 -1.12 -0.58
N PRO A 74 -18.29 -0.39 -0.43
CA PRO A 74 -18.43 0.90 -1.11
C PRO A 74 -17.59 2.02 -0.49
N ALA A 75 -17.32 2.01 0.82
CA ALA A 75 -16.44 3.01 1.41
C ALA A 75 -14.99 2.86 0.91
N THR A 76 -14.47 1.63 0.89
CA THR A 76 -13.12 1.36 0.38
C THR A 76 -13.00 1.67 -1.11
N SER A 77 -14.01 1.37 -1.93
CA SER A 77 -13.99 1.70 -3.37
C SER A 77 -14.07 3.21 -3.62
N TRP A 78 -14.87 3.96 -2.86
CA TRP A 78 -15.00 5.41 -3.03
C TRP A 78 -13.71 6.15 -2.65
N PHE A 79 -13.06 5.77 -1.54
CA PHE A 79 -11.76 6.35 -1.17
C PHE A 79 -10.61 5.90 -2.09
N GLY A 80 -10.61 4.64 -2.53
CA GLY A 80 -9.63 4.10 -3.48
C GLY A 80 -9.67 4.84 -4.82
N GLN A 81 -10.84 4.94 -5.44
CA GLN A 81 -11.03 5.65 -6.72
C GLN A 81 -10.62 7.12 -6.61
N ARG A 82 -10.95 7.81 -5.50
CA ARG A 82 -10.59 9.22 -5.33
C ARG A 82 -9.09 9.43 -5.22
N SER A 83 -8.39 8.52 -4.54
CA SER A 83 -6.92 8.56 -4.44
C SER A 83 -6.25 8.31 -5.80
N GLU A 84 -6.74 7.34 -6.57
CA GLU A 84 -6.23 7.04 -7.91
C GLU A 84 -6.46 8.22 -8.87
N VAL A 85 -7.68 8.79 -8.87
CA VAL A 85 -8.01 9.98 -9.67
C VAL A 85 -7.08 11.15 -9.32
N SER A 86 -6.87 11.43 -8.02
CA SER A 86 -5.96 12.52 -7.61
C SER A 86 -4.49 12.29 -8.00
N GLY A 87 -4.05 11.02 -8.05
CA GLY A 87 -2.72 10.65 -8.51
C GLY A 87 -2.57 10.85 -10.01
N ARG A 88 -3.56 10.40 -10.80
CA ARG A 88 -3.59 10.56 -12.26
C ARG A 88 -3.69 12.02 -12.68
N GLU A 89 -4.45 12.83 -11.96
CA GLU A 89 -4.54 14.28 -12.22
C GLU A 89 -3.19 14.98 -12.07
N LYS A 90 -2.42 14.65 -11.02
CA LYS A 90 -1.05 15.18 -10.84
C LYS A 90 -0.10 14.74 -11.95
N GLU A 91 -0.17 13.48 -12.36
CA GLU A 91 0.63 12.95 -13.46
C GLU A 91 0.31 13.70 -14.77
N LEU A 92 -0.97 13.94 -15.07
CA LEU A 92 -1.39 14.72 -16.22
C LEU A 92 -0.94 16.18 -16.16
N GLU A 93 -0.98 16.81 -14.98
CA GLU A 93 -0.52 18.18 -14.80
C GLU A 93 0.98 18.31 -15.10
N ILE A 94 1.80 17.36 -14.61
CA ILE A 94 3.24 17.32 -14.88
C ILE A 94 3.50 17.16 -16.38
N ILE A 95 2.82 16.23 -17.04
CA ILE A 95 3.02 15.97 -18.48
C ILE A 95 2.60 17.19 -19.31
N ARG A 96 1.46 17.83 -18.99
CA ARG A 96 1.01 19.04 -19.68
C ARG A 96 2.01 20.18 -19.52
N LYS A 97 2.50 20.42 -18.30
CA LYS A 97 3.49 21.45 -18.04
C LYS A 97 4.78 21.23 -18.84
N ALA A 98 5.28 19.99 -18.87
CA ALA A 98 6.46 19.64 -19.67
C ALA A 98 6.21 19.85 -21.17
N ASN A 99 5.03 19.52 -21.67
CA ASN A 99 4.67 19.74 -23.07
C ASN A 99 4.57 21.22 -23.41
N ASP A 100 3.97 22.04 -22.54
CA ASP A 100 3.88 23.50 -22.74
C ASP A 100 5.27 24.17 -22.76
N GLU A 101 6.19 23.72 -21.90
CA GLU A 101 7.57 24.18 -21.88
C GLU A 101 8.33 23.80 -23.17
N LEU A 102 8.20 22.54 -23.60
CA LEU A 102 8.80 22.07 -24.85
C LEU A 102 8.22 22.79 -26.08
N GLN A 103 6.91 23.05 -26.09
CA GLN A 103 6.26 23.76 -27.19
C GLN A 103 6.74 25.21 -27.25
N THR A 104 6.94 25.85 -26.10
CA THR A 104 7.53 27.20 -26.01
C THR A 104 8.95 27.22 -26.57
N GLU A 105 9.78 26.22 -26.24
CA GLU A 105 11.14 26.12 -26.78
C GLU A 105 11.12 25.83 -28.29
N VAL A 106 10.24 24.95 -28.76
CA VAL A 106 10.05 24.71 -30.20
C VAL A 106 9.66 25.99 -30.93
N ASP A 107 8.75 26.78 -30.37
CA ASP A 107 8.32 28.03 -31.00
C ASP A 107 9.43 29.10 -30.96
N ARG A 108 10.25 29.13 -29.91
CA ARG A 108 11.49 29.93 -29.86
C ARG A 108 12.45 29.50 -30.96
N LEU A 109 12.72 28.20 -31.09
CA LEU A 109 13.65 27.62 -32.06
C LEU A 109 13.18 27.72 -33.52
N LYS A 110 11.89 27.97 -33.78
CA LYS A 110 11.42 28.30 -35.14
C LYS A 110 11.85 29.68 -35.60
N THR A 111 12.26 30.57 -34.68
CA THR A 111 12.73 31.91 -35.03
C THR A 111 14.23 31.90 -35.32
N THR A 112 14.68 32.73 -36.27
CA THR A 112 16.12 32.83 -36.61
C THR A 112 16.98 33.24 -35.42
N ALA A 113 16.46 34.15 -34.57
CA ALA A 113 17.14 34.58 -33.36
C ALA A 113 17.24 33.43 -32.34
N GLY A 114 16.16 32.66 -32.14
CA GLY A 114 16.17 31.50 -31.25
C GLY A 114 17.16 30.43 -31.67
N VAL A 115 17.29 30.16 -32.98
CA VAL A 115 18.32 29.24 -33.50
C VAL A 115 19.73 29.76 -33.23
N GLN A 116 19.99 31.06 -33.43
CA GLN A 116 21.31 31.63 -33.18
C GLN A 116 21.69 31.58 -31.70
N ASP A 117 20.74 31.89 -30.81
CA ASP A 117 20.96 31.80 -29.37
C ASP A 117 21.19 30.35 -28.93
N ALA A 118 20.36 29.40 -29.39
CA ALA A 118 20.54 27.99 -29.08
C ALA A 118 21.87 27.43 -29.62
N ALA A 119 22.27 27.81 -30.84
CA ALA A 119 23.57 27.43 -31.39
C ALA A 119 24.74 28.01 -30.57
N ARG A 120 24.58 29.21 -30.01
CA ARG A 120 25.58 29.82 -29.12
C ARG A 120 25.65 29.10 -27.78
N ASP A 121 24.50 28.79 -27.17
CA ASP A 121 24.41 28.16 -25.85
C ASP A 121 24.81 26.68 -25.87
N GLU A 122 24.29 25.89 -26.82
CA GLU A 122 24.50 24.44 -26.88
C GLU A 122 25.80 24.04 -27.60
N LEU A 123 26.11 24.70 -28.71
CA LEU A 123 27.22 24.32 -29.58
C LEU A 123 28.43 25.26 -29.42
N GLY A 124 28.30 26.33 -28.64
CA GLY A 124 29.35 27.34 -28.50
C GLY A 124 29.66 28.06 -29.82
N PHE A 125 28.71 28.06 -30.76
CA PHE A 125 28.88 28.61 -32.09
C PHE A 125 29.00 30.14 -32.02
N ILE A 126 29.82 30.72 -32.90
CA ILE A 126 30.12 32.15 -32.93
C ILE A 126 29.94 32.62 -34.37
N LEU A 127 29.29 33.77 -34.60
CA LEU A 127 29.09 34.27 -35.96
C LEU A 127 30.38 34.87 -36.54
N ALA A 128 30.47 34.92 -37.86
CA ALA A 128 31.58 35.55 -38.55
C ALA A 128 31.72 37.03 -38.15
N GLY A 129 32.87 37.40 -37.59
CA GLY A 129 33.15 38.75 -37.09
C GLY A 129 32.99 38.92 -35.57
N GLU A 130 32.45 37.93 -34.86
CA GLU A 130 32.42 37.91 -33.40
C GLU A 130 33.72 37.29 -32.83
N SER A 131 34.19 37.79 -31.69
CA SER A 131 35.38 37.27 -31.00
C SER A 131 35.02 36.80 -29.59
N ARG A 132 35.38 35.55 -29.25
CA ARG A 132 35.24 35.04 -27.89
C ARG A 132 36.22 35.78 -26.98
N ARG A 133 35.70 36.56 -26.03
CA ARG A 133 36.51 37.14 -24.94
C ARG A 133 36.22 36.40 -23.65
N GLN A 134 37.26 35.88 -23.03
CA GLN A 134 37.18 35.35 -21.68
C GLN A 134 37.44 36.50 -20.72
N ILE A 135 36.41 36.90 -19.98
CA ILE A 135 36.57 37.85 -18.89
C ILE A 135 37.06 37.04 -17.69
N ILE A 136 38.36 37.09 -17.43
CA ILE A 136 38.93 36.61 -16.16
C ILE A 136 38.64 37.72 -15.16
N GLY A 137 37.98 37.38 -14.04
CA GLY A 137 37.72 38.33 -12.96
C GLY A 137 39.02 38.95 -12.44
N ASP A 138 38.91 40.04 -11.67
CA ASP A 138 40.08 40.70 -11.09
C ASP A 138 40.98 39.66 -10.41
N ASN A 139 42.24 39.59 -10.81
CA ASN A 139 43.21 38.57 -10.36
C ASN A 139 43.67 38.82 -8.90
N ARG A 140 42.95 39.70 -8.18
CA ARG A 140 43.16 40.13 -6.80
C ARG A 140 42.20 39.46 -5.84
N ALA A 141 41.91 38.17 -6.03
CA ALA A 141 41.33 37.39 -4.96
C ALA A 141 42.32 37.41 -3.77
N PRO A 142 41.92 37.83 -2.56
CA PRO A 142 42.73 37.64 -1.37
C PRO A 142 43.00 36.14 -1.24
N VAL A 143 44.27 35.76 -1.33
CA VAL A 143 44.72 34.36 -1.18
C VAL A 143 44.80 34.04 0.32
N ASP A 144 43.72 34.32 1.05
CA ASP A 144 43.60 33.96 2.45
C ASP A 144 43.17 32.50 2.51
N LEU A 145 44.17 31.61 2.60
CA LEU A 145 43.93 30.18 2.80
C LEU A 145 43.35 29.97 4.22
N PRO A 146 42.38 29.05 4.39
CA PRO A 146 41.88 28.69 5.71
C PRO A 146 43.00 28.17 6.62
N ASN A 147 42.94 28.52 7.90
CA ASN A 147 43.84 27.95 8.91
C ASN A 147 43.51 26.47 9.13
N GLY A 148 44.50 25.58 8.99
CA GLY A 148 44.36 24.15 9.27
C GLY A 148 45.06 23.26 8.24
N TRP A 149 44.97 21.95 8.44
CA TRP A 149 45.50 20.96 7.51
C TRP A 149 44.61 20.89 6.24
N PRO A 150 45.18 20.83 5.02
CA PRO A 150 46.60 20.85 4.64
C PRO A 150 47.17 22.24 4.32
N TYR A 151 46.38 23.30 4.51
CA TYR A 151 46.67 24.65 4.03
C TYR A 151 47.78 25.38 4.79
N ASP A 152 48.04 25.01 6.04
CA ASP A 152 49.14 25.58 6.85
C ASP A 152 50.54 25.27 6.25
N LEU A 153 50.71 24.10 5.64
CA LEU A 153 51.97 23.77 4.95
C LEU A 153 52.13 24.58 3.66
N ILE A 154 51.02 24.81 2.95
CA ILE A 154 51.02 25.58 1.70
C ILE A 154 51.30 27.06 1.98
N THR A 155 50.69 27.64 3.01
CA THR A 155 50.96 29.03 3.41
C THR A 155 52.43 29.22 3.76
N GLN A 156 53.02 28.30 4.54
CA GLN A 156 54.45 28.34 4.87
C GLN A 156 55.35 28.29 3.63
N ILE A 157 55.07 27.40 2.68
CA ILE A 157 55.84 27.31 1.42
C ILE A 157 55.75 28.62 0.63
N VAL A 158 54.54 29.16 0.48
CA VAL A 158 54.32 30.41 -0.27
C VAL A 158 55.03 31.58 0.41
N THR A 159 54.95 31.68 1.74
CA THR A 159 55.66 32.71 2.50
C THR A 159 57.17 32.63 2.32
N ILE A 160 57.76 31.43 2.37
CA ILE A 160 59.20 31.24 2.14
C ILE A 160 59.58 31.65 0.70
N LYS A 161 58.79 31.26 -0.29
CA LYS A 161 59.06 31.59 -1.70
C LYS A 161 58.94 33.08 -2.00
N VAL A 162 57.97 33.75 -1.40
CA VAL A 162 57.83 35.21 -1.52
C VAL A 162 59.02 35.92 -0.84
N ALA A 163 59.44 35.45 0.33
CA ALA A 163 60.60 36.01 1.02
C ALA A 163 61.90 35.84 0.22
N GLU A 164 62.10 34.68 -0.41
CA GLU A 164 63.25 34.39 -1.27
C GLU A 164 63.32 35.37 -2.45
N VAL A 165 62.20 35.58 -3.16
CA VAL A 165 62.11 36.53 -4.28
C VAL A 165 62.38 37.98 -3.83
N VAL A 166 61.91 38.38 -2.65
CA VAL A 166 62.16 39.73 -2.11
C VAL A 166 63.63 39.92 -1.73
N VAL A 167 64.27 38.89 -1.16
CA VAL A 167 65.70 38.92 -0.85
C VAL A 167 66.54 39.01 -2.14
N GLU A 168 66.24 38.22 -3.16
CA GLU A 168 66.92 38.31 -4.47
C GLU A 168 66.75 39.69 -5.10
N ALA A 169 65.54 40.25 -5.10
CA ALA A 169 65.28 41.59 -5.62
C ALA A 169 66.06 42.68 -4.87
N SER A 170 66.23 42.55 -3.55
CA SER A 170 66.99 43.51 -2.74
C SER A 170 68.51 43.45 -2.96
N GLN A 171 69.05 42.28 -3.34
CA GLN A 171 70.47 42.11 -3.66
C GLN A 171 70.84 42.57 -5.08
N GLN A 172 69.84 42.77 -5.95
CA GLN A 172 70.01 43.24 -7.33
C GLN A 172 69.84 44.75 -7.52
N THR A 173 69.65 45.51 -6.45
CA THR A 173 69.64 46.98 -6.53
C THR A 173 71.07 47.50 -6.29
N PRO A 174 71.71 48.22 -7.24
CA PRO A 174 73.11 48.63 -7.16
C PRO A 174 73.40 49.67 -6.09
#